data_AF-A0A6H2A3L2-F1
#
_entry.id   AF-A0A6H2A3L2-F1
#
_cell.length_a   1.000
_cell.length_b   1.000
_cell.length_c   1.000
_cell.angle_alpha   90.00
_cell.angle_beta   90.00
_cell.angle_gamma   90.00
#
_symmetry.space_group_name_H-M   'P 1'
#
loop_
_entity.id
_entity.type
_entity.pdbx_description
1 polymer ?
#
loop_
_entity_poly.entity_id
_entity_poly.type
_entity_poly.pdbx_seq_one_letter_code
_entity_poly.pdbx_strand_id
1 'polypeptide(L)' 'MDPNANLKEILELAKWIKEEGDSVQGYARGLAELILALNEWITKGGFLPSRWQKPVDAIGKEL' A
#
# COMPACT_ATOMS: atom_id res chain seq x y z
N MET A 1 -6.40 -9.73 -5.21
CA MET A 1 -6.36 -8.35 -4.69
C MET A 1 -5.62 -7.50 -5.71
N ASP A 2 -6.06 -6.27 -5.97
CA ASP A 2 -5.30 -5.32 -6.80
C ASP A 2 -4.36 -4.50 -5.91
N PRO A 3 -3.02 -4.61 -6.06
CA PRO A 3 -2.08 -3.94 -5.17
C PRO A 3 -2.10 -2.41 -5.33
N ASN A 4 -2.51 -1.89 -6.49
CA ASN A 4 -2.61 -0.45 -6.73
C ASN A 4 -3.80 0.18 -5.97
N ALA A 5 -4.97 -0.46 -6.02
CA ALA A 5 -6.15 -0.08 -5.26
C ALA A 5 -5.89 -0.21 -3.75
N ASN A 6 -5.29 -1.31 -3.32
CA ASN A 6 -4.92 -1.50 -1.91
C ASN A 6 -3.96 -0.40 -1.43
N LEU A 7 -2.94 -0.05 -2.22
CA LEU A 7 -2.03 1.04 -1.88
C LEU A 7 -2.76 2.38 -1.78
N LYS A 8 -3.71 2.66 -2.66
CA LYS A 8 -4.50 3.90 -2.60
C LYS A 8 -5.22 4.00 -1.26
N GLU A 9 -5.91 2.95 -0.85
CA GLU A 9 -6.65 2.90 0.42
C GLU A 9 -5.74 3.03 1.64
N ILE A 10 -4.57 2.36 1.63
CA ILE A 10 -3.53 2.51 2.67
C ILE A 10 -3.13 3.98 2.83
N LEU A 11 -2.85 4.67 1.72
CA LEU A 11 -2.38 6.05 1.75
C LEU A 11 -3.49 7.02 2.20
N GLU A 12 -4.74 6.75 1.82
CA GLU A 12 -5.88 7.51 2.31
C GLU A 12 -6.04 7.34 3.82
N LEU A 13 -6.12 6.10 4.33
CA LEU A 13 -6.25 5.86 5.79
C LEU A 13 -5.06 6.42 6.58
N ALA A 14 -3.83 6.24 6.10
CA ALA A 14 -2.64 6.78 6.76
C ALA A 14 -2.65 8.31 6.83
N LYS A 15 -3.15 8.98 5.77
CA LYS A 15 -3.28 10.44 5.77
C LYS A 15 -4.31 10.90 6.80
N TRP A 16 -5.46 10.25 6.85
CA TRP A 16 -6.53 10.58 7.80
C TRP A 16 -6.08 10.38 9.26
N ILE A 17 -5.45 9.25 9.57
CA ILE A 17 -4.89 8.99 10.92
C ILE A 17 -3.86 10.05 11.32
N LYS A 18 -3.02 10.50 10.37
CA LYS A 18 -2.02 11.53 10.61
C LYS A 18 -2.64 12.91 10.84
N GLU A 19 -3.72 13.26 10.15
CA GLU A 19 -4.33 14.60 10.20
C GLU A 19 -5.34 14.74 11.35
N GLU A 20 -6.15 13.71 11.61
CA GLU A 20 -7.26 13.77 12.57
C GLU A 20 -6.99 12.97 13.87
N GLY A 21 -5.87 12.24 13.91
CA GLY A 21 -5.55 11.30 14.98
C GLY A 21 -6.42 10.04 14.95
N ASP A 22 -6.06 9.03 15.74
CA ASP A 22 -6.79 7.75 15.79
C ASP A 22 -8.13 7.83 16.57
N SER A 23 -8.60 9.06 16.83
CA SER A 23 -9.84 9.33 17.57
C SER A 23 -11.09 9.00 16.76
N VAL A 24 -10.96 8.86 15.44
CA VAL A 24 -12.04 8.56 14.51
C VAL A 24 -11.93 7.09 14.05
N GLN A 25 -12.83 6.26 14.59
CA GLN A 25 -13.40 5.09 13.92
C GLN A 25 -12.46 4.04 13.30
N GLY A 26 -11.48 3.54 14.05
CA GLY A 26 -10.84 2.26 13.71
C GLY A 26 -10.07 2.23 12.39
N TYR A 27 -9.67 3.40 11.88
CA TYR A 27 -8.83 3.51 10.69
C TYR A 27 -7.51 2.77 10.86
N ALA A 28 -6.94 2.74 12.06
CA ALA A 28 -5.75 1.93 12.36
C ALA A 28 -5.97 0.43 12.09
N ARG A 29 -7.17 -0.10 12.38
CA ARG A 29 -7.50 -1.49 12.08
C ARG A 29 -7.61 -1.74 10.59
N GLY A 30 -8.35 -0.90 9.87
CA GLY A 30 -8.47 -1.02 8.40
C GLY A 30 -7.11 -0.91 7.71
N LEU A 31 -6.26 0.02 8.17
CA LEU A 31 -4.89 0.15 7.69
C LEU A 31 -4.07 -1.12 7.94
N ALA A 32 -4.16 -1.70 9.13
CA ALA A 32 -3.46 -2.94 9.47
C ALA A 32 -3.91 -4.12 8.59
N GLU A 33 -5.22 -4.25 8.34
CA GLU A 33 -5.77 -5.30 7.46
C GLU A 33 -5.24 -5.15 6.02
N LEU A 34 -5.23 -3.93 5.47
CA LEU A 34 -4.71 -3.66 4.12
C LEU A 34 -3.19 -3.91 4.02
N ILE A 35 -2.42 -3.59 5.06
CA ILE A 35 -0.98 -3.85 5.09
C ILE A 35 -0.69 -5.35 5.15
N LEU A 36 -1.43 -6.10 5.98
CA LEU A 36 -1.28 -7.55 6.08
C LEU A 36 -1.63 -8.24 4.76
N ALA A 37 -2.71 -7.82 4.10
CA ALA A 37 -3.12 -8.35 2.81
C ALA A 37 -2.08 -8.04 1.71
N LEU A 38 -1.50 -6.83 1.71
CA LEU A 38 -0.42 -6.49 0.78
C LEU A 38 0.85 -7.32 1.05
N ASN A 39 1.19 -7.57 2.31
CA ASN A 39 2.31 -8.43 2.68
C ASN A 39 2.07 -9.88 2.22
N GLU A 40 0.87 -10.42 2.43
CA GLU A 40 0.50 -11.76 1.94
C GLU A 40 0.62 -11.84 0.41
N TRP A 41 0.15 -10.82 -0.31
CA TRP A 41 0.29 -10.74 -1.75
C TRP A 41 1.75 -10.81 -2.19
N ILE A 42 2.62 -10.00 -1.60
CA ILE A 42 4.06 -9.94 -1.94
C ILE A 42 4.74 -11.27 -1.61
N THR A 43 4.48 -11.84 -0.43
CA THR A 43 5.10 -13.09 0.03
C THR A 43 4.68 -14.31 -0.81
N LYS A 44 3.51 -14.26 -1.44
CA LYS A 44 3.04 -15.29 -2.40
C LYS A 44 3.55 -15.07 -3.84
N GLY A 45 4.48 -14.15 -4.05
CA GLY A 45 5.07 -13.86 -5.37
C GLY A 45 4.30 -12.82 -6.19
N GLY A 46 3.40 -12.07 -5.56
CA GLY A 46 2.77 -10.91 -6.16
C GLY A 46 3.74 -9.75 -6.38
N PHE A 47 3.41 -8.86 -7.31
CA PHE A 47 4.22 -7.67 -7.60
C PHE A 47 3.87 -6.50 -6.68
N LEU A 48 4.84 -5.60 -6.48
CA LEU A 48 4.62 -4.34 -5.76
C LEU A 48 3.67 -3.42 -6.52
N PRO A 49 2.87 -2.58 -5.85
CA PRO A 49 2.09 -1.53 -6.51
C PRO A 49 2.99 -0.69 -7.44
N SER A 50 2.48 -0.27 -8.59
CA SER A 50 3.28 0.43 -9.63
C SER A 50 3.97 1.69 -9.09
N ARG A 51 3.34 2.39 -8.13
CA ARG A 51 3.91 3.59 -7.49
C ARG A 51 5.09 3.30 -6.55
N TRP A 52 5.27 2.04 -6.16
CA TRP A 52 6.37 1.57 -5.31
C TRP A 52 7.43 0.78 -6.07
N GLN A 53 7.19 0.50 -7.35
CA GLN A 53 8.22 -0.05 -8.22
C GLN A 53 9.23 1.05 -8.54
N LYS A 54 10.52 0.68 -8.56
CA LYS A 54 11.54 1.60 -9.05
C LYS A 54 11.31 1.82 -10.55
N PRO A 55 11.52 3.05 -11.04
CA PRO A 55 11.51 3.28 -12.48
C PRO A 55 12.67 2.49 -13.10
N VAL A 56 12.37 1.83 -14.22
CA VAL A 56 13.34 1.08 -15.01
C VAL A 56 13.43 1.71 -16.40
N ASP A 57 14.62 1.63 -17.01
CA ASP A 57 14.83 2.00 -18.40
C ASP A 57 14.18 0.99 -19.37
N ALA A 58 14.26 1.28 -20.67
CA ALA A 58 13.66 0.45 -21.71
C ALA A 58 14.21 -0.99 -21.80
N ILE A 59 15.33 -1.28 -21.13
CA ILE A 59 15.95 -2.61 -21.09
C ILE A 59 15.87 -3.24 -19.69
N GLY A 60 15.09 -2.66 -18.78
CA GLY A 60 14.81 -3.21 -17.45
C GLY A 60 15.88 -2.95 -16.39
N LYS A 61 16.81 -2.01 -16.60
CA LYS A 61 17.73 -1.55 -15.55
C LYS A 61 17.08 -0.45 -14.72
N GLU A 62 17.28 -0.50 -13.41
CA GLU A 62 16.87 0.58 -12.49
C GLU A 62 17.52 1.92 -12.93
N LEU A 63 16.72 2.99 -13.00
CA LEU A 63 17.17 4.35 -13.31
C LEU A 63 17.85 5.04 -12.12
#